data_AF-W6YM70-F1
#
_entry.id   AF-W6YM70-F1
#
_cell.length_a   1.000
_cell.length_b   1.000
_cell.length_c   1.000
_cell.angle_alpha   90.00
_cell.angle_beta   90.00
_cell.angle_gamma   90.00
#
_symmetry.space_group_name_H-M   'P 1'
#
loop_
_entity.id
_entity.type
_entity.pdbx_description
1 polymer ?
#
loop_
_entity_poly.entity_id
_entity_poly.type
_entity_poly.pdbx_seq_one_letter_code
_entity_poly.pdbx_strand_id
1 'polypeptide(L)'
;MFYRPSKEDHGLPYDPFKACVVPRPIGWISTLSPTGTANLAPYSQFNNLTFDPPYVMFSANQTPSSTQKDTVRNVEATGKFIWNLATYELREQVNISAVQEAYGVDEFEKAGLEKEGSKLSSVRIAPRDGAEAAGKHEQMFIPMVKQSPVKFECEYHSTLRLPGNPPMGSVDVVIGKVVGVHIDERVLTDGKIDVRKTQPIARCGYYEYAVVREVFEMRIPGEDKAIMAGLEGSARENRKLDDGGGE
;
A
#
# COMPACT_ATOMS: atom_id res chain seq x y z
N MET A 1 6.07 -27.00 18.96
CA MET A 1 4.60 -26.98 19.13
C MET A 1 3.97 -27.10 17.75
N PHE A 2 2.87 -27.84 17.64
CA PHE A 2 2.06 -27.94 16.42
C PHE A 2 0.60 -27.68 16.80
N TYR A 3 -0.13 -26.96 15.95
CA TYR A 3 -1.58 -26.79 16.07
C TYR A 3 -2.17 -26.57 14.68
N ARG A 4 -3.40 -27.05 14.48
CA ARG A 4 -4.23 -26.73 13.33
C ARG A 4 -5.05 -25.48 13.62
N PRO A 5 -4.85 -24.37 12.88
CA PRO A 5 -5.64 -23.15 13.06
C PRO A 5 -7.14 -23.44 13.03
N SER A 6 -7.89 -22.80 13.94
CA SER A 6 -9.34 -22.94 14.07
C SER A 6 -9.84 -24.34 14.48
N LYS A 7 -8.95 -25.30 14.78
CA LYS A 7 -9.33 -26.66 15.19
C LYS A 7 -8.74 -27.08 16.53
N GLU A 8 -7.56 -26.57 16.86
CA GLU A 8 -6.80 -26.95 18.06
C GLU A 8 -6.40 -25.70 18.84
N ASP A 9 -6.46 -25.80 20.17
CA ASP A 9 -5.87 -24.80 21.06
C ASP A 9 -4.34 -24.98 21.08
N HIS A 10 -3.62 -23.91 20.80
CA HIS A 10 -2.16 -23.91 20.82
C HIS A 10 -1.59 -23.72 22.23
N GLY A 11 -2.39 -23.42 23.25
CA GLY A 11 -1.95 -23.31 24.65
C GLY A 11 -1.04 -22.12 24.94
N LEU A 12 -1.06 -21.09 24.08
CA LEU A 12 -0.33 -19.83 24.30
C LEU A 12 -1.32 -18.73 24.67
N PRO A 13 -0.91 -17.73 25.47
CA PRO A 13 -1.78 -16.63 25.88
C PRO A 13 -2.15 -15.66 24.73
N TYR A 14 -1.43 -15.71 23.61
CA TYR A 14 -1.66 -14.86 22.44
C TYR A 14 -1.54 -15.68 21.14
N ASP A 15 -2.34 -15.33 20.13
CA ASP A 15 -2.32 -15.98 18.82
C ASP A 15 -1.00 -15.76 18.08
N PRO A 16 -0.20 -16.81 17.82
CA PRO A 16 1.14 -16.65 17.24
C PRO A 16 1.11 -16.47 15.72
N PHE A 17 0.00 -16.80 15.03
CA PHE A 17 -0.07 -16.87 13.57
C PHE A 17 0.46 -15.61 12.86
N LYS A 18 0.03 -14.42 13.30
CA LYS A 18 0.47 -13.16 12.69
C LYS A 18 1.91 -12.78 13.08
N ALA A 19 2.45 -13.34 14.15
CA ALA A 19 3.84 -13.12 14.56
C ALA A 19 4.83 -14.00 13.75
N CYS A 20 4.35 -15.06 13.09
CA CYS A 20 5.20 -15.95 12.29
C CYS A 20 5.61 -15.37 10.93
N VAL A 21 4.89 -14.37 10.40
CA VAL A 21 5.18 -13.72 9.11
C VAL A 21 5.45 -12.25 9.38
N VAL A 22 6.71 -11.93 9.66
CA VAL A 22 7.20 -10.62 10.09
C VAL A 22 8.63 -10.38 9.56
N PRO A 23 9.09 -9.12 9.47
CA PRO A 23 8.29 -7.89 9.55
C PRO A 23 7.45 -7.71 8.28
N ARG A 24 6.23 -7.18 8.40
CA ARG A 24 5.36 -6.91 7.24
C ARG A 24 5.41 -5.44 6.86
N PRO A 25 5.70 -5.11 5.59
CA PRO A 25 5.61 -3.72 5.14
C PRO A 25 4.15 -3.24 5.24
N ILE A 26 4.00 -1.94 5.44
CA ILE A 26 2.69 -1.31 5.62
C ILE A 26 2.26 -0.68 4.29
N GLY A 27 1.11 -1.09 3.79
CA GLY A 27 0.40 -0.40 2.73
C GLY A 27 -0.30 0.82 3.31
N TRP A 28 0.30 2.02 3.26
CA TRP A 28 -0.37 3.24 3.72
C TRP A 28 -1.07 3.90 2.54
N ILE A 29 -2.34 3.53 2.38
CA ILE A 29 -3.07 3.74 1.14
C ILE A 29 -3.96 4.97 1.26
N SER A 30 -3.81 5.91 0.32
CA SER A 30 -4.75 7.02 0.15
C SER A 30 -5.60 6.88 -1.12
N THR A 31 -6.84 7.33 -1.00
CA THR A 31 -7.86 7.29 -2.06
C THR A 31 -8.72 8.55 -2.03
N LEU A 32 -9.49 8.75 -3.11
CA LEU A 32 -10.63 9.68 -3.11
C LEU A 32 -11.92 8.88 -3.30
N SER A 33 -12.97 9.29 -2.62
CA SER A 33 -14.33 8.86 -2.96
C SER A 33 -14.79 9.46 -4.30
N PRO A 34 -15.85 8.93 -4.93
CA PRO A 34 -16.47 9.56 -6.10
C PRO A 34 -17.01 10.98 -5.85
N THR A 35 -17.17 11.38 -4.58
CA THR A 35 -17.62 12.72 -4.15
C THR A 35 -16.45 13.64 -3.74
N GLY A 36 -15.21 13.20 -3.95
CA GLY A 36 -14.00 13.98 -3.69
C GLY A 36 -13.56 14.01 -2.23
N THR A 37 -14.05 13.10 -1.38
CA THR A 37 -13.59 12.99 0.00
C THR A 37 -12.33 12.14 0.06
N ALA A 38 -11.27 12.65 0.67
CA ALA A 38 -10.03 11.90 0.84
C ALA A 38 -10.17 10.85 1.96
N ASN A 39 -9.46 9.74 1.80
CA ASN A 39 -9.35 8.66 2.79
C ASN A 39 -7.89 8.22 2.88
N LEU A 40 -7.40 7.89 4.07
CA LEU A 40 -6.05 7.34 4.31
C LEU A 40 -6.06 6.25 5.38
N ALA A 41 -5.57 5.04 5.05
CA ALA A 41 -5.54 3.93 6.00
C ALA A 41 -4.30 3.01 5.83
N PRO A 42 -3.76 2.46 6.93
CA PRO A 42 -2.65 1.50 6.87
C PRO A 42 -3.12 0.05 6.81
N TYR A 43 -2.47 -0.75 5.97
CA TYR A 43 -2.71 -2.18 5.78
C TYR A 43 -1.41 -2.96 5.96
N SER A 44 -1.30 -3.71 7.05
CA SER A 44 -0.10 -4.53 7.30
C SER A 44 0.00 -5.82 6.46
N GLN A 45 -0.97 -6.07 5.61
CA GLN A 45 -0.96 -7.17 4.64
C GLN A 45 -0.74 -6.55 3.26
N PHE A 46 0.47 -6.04 3.02
CA PHE A 46 0.87 -5.38 1.78
C PHE A 46 2.15 -6.04 1.25
N ASN A 47 2.31 -6.07 -0.08
CA ASN A 47 3.59 -6.41 -0.72
C ASN A 47 3.66 -5.91 -2.17
N ASN A 48 4.85 -5.82 -2.74
CA ASN A 48 5.00 -5.83 -4.20
C ASN A 48 4.79 -7.26 -4.75
N LEU A 49 4.47 -7.38 -6.04
CA LEU A 49 4.15 -8.66 -6.68
C LEU A 49 5.15 -9.01 -7.79
N THR A 50 5.12 -8.26 -8.89
CA THR A 50 6.11 -8.32 -9.97
C THR A 50 6.63 -6.92 -10.24
N PHE A 51 7.72 -6.81 -11.00
CA PHE A 51 8.45 -5.58 -11.27
C PHE A 51 8.31 -5.09 -12.72
N ASP A 52 7.88 -5.95 -13.65
CA ASP A 52 7.66 -5.58 -15.05
C ASP A 52 6.40 -6.26 -15.65
N PRO A 53 5.27 -5.53 -15.78
CA PRO A 53 5.04 -4.21 -15.21
C PRO A 53 4.96 -4.29 -13.67
N PRO A 54 5.28 -3.21 -12.94
CA PRO A 54 5.30 -3.23 -11.49
C PRO A 54 3.87 -3.31 -10.91
N TYR A 55 3.65 -4.27 -10.00
CA TYR A 55 2.39 -4.47 -9.29
C TYR A 55 2.59 -4.49 -7.78
N VAL A 56 1.58 -4.01 -7.05
CA VAL A 56 1.46 -4.11 -5.59
C VAL A 56 0.12 -4.71 -5.20
N MET A 57 0.03 -5.24 -3.98
CA MET A 57 -1.24 -5.65 -3.38
C MET A 57 -1.36 -5.18 -1.94
N PHE A 58 -2.61 -4.99 -1.49
CA PHE A 58 -2.95 -4.93 -0.08
C PHE A 58 -4.19 -5.77 0.22
N SER A 59 -4.28 -6.32 1.43
CA SER A 59 -5.47 -7.04 1.90
C SER A 59 -6.20 -6.23 2.97
N ALA A 60 -7.51 -6.08 2.79
CA ALA A 60 -8.39 -5.38 3.70
C ALA A 60 -9.47 -6.33 4.23
N ASN A 61 -9.45 -6.58 5.54
CA ASN A 61 -10.54 -7.31 6.18
C ASN A 61 -11.77 -6.40 6.27
N GLN A 62 -12.96 -6.95 6.03
CA GLN A 62 -14.21 -6.25 6.32
C GLN A 62 -14.31 -5.87 7.80
N THR A 63 -15.14 -4.87 8.10
CA THR A 63 -15.46 -4.51 9.49
C THR A 63 -16.21 -5.65 10.20
N PRO A 64 -16.30 -5.64 11.55
CA PRO A 64 -17.14 -6.58 12.28
C PRO A 64 -18.62 -6.62 11.85
N SER A 65 -19.13 -5.53 11.27
CA SER A 65 -20.47 -5.44 10.66
C SER A 65 -20.52 -5.88 9.18
N SER A 66 -19.55 -6.70 8.73
CA SER A 66 -19.43 -7.21 7.34
C SER A 66 -19.45 -6.13 6.26
N THR A 67 -18.96 -4.93 6.60
CA THR A 67 -18.90 -3.77 5.71
C THR A 67 -17.51 -3.68 5.09
N GLN A 68 -17.45 -3.44 3.79
CA GLN A 68 -16.20 -3.23 3.06
C GLN A 68 -15.51 -1.95 3.57
N LYS A 69 -14.17 -1.98 3.62
CA LYS A 69 -13.37 -0.80 3.98
C LYS A 69 -13.48 0.28 2.92
N ASP A 70 -13.46 1.52 3.36
CA ASP A 70 -13.68 2.71 2.51
C ASP A 70 -12.60 2.84 1.44
N THR A 71 -11.34 2.57 1.78
CA THR A 71 -10.26 2.42 0.79
C THR A 71 -10.64 1.46 -0.35
N VAL A 72 -11.15 0.26 -0.06
CA VAL A 72 -11.47 -0.72 -1.10
C VAL A 72 -12.64 -0.22 -1.96
N ARG A 73 -13.69 0.31 -1.33
CA ARG A 73 -14.83 0.93 -2.03
C ARG A 73 -14.37 2.02 -2.99
N ASN A 74 -13.48 2.89 -2.52
CA ASN A 74 -12.95 3.99 -3.30
C ASN A 74 -12.07 3.50 -4.45
N VAL A 75 -11.19 2.50 -4.21
CA VAL A 75 -10.37 1.91 -5.27
C VAL A 75 -11.24 1.27 -6.35
N GLU A 76 -12.25 0.48 -5.97
CA GLU A 76 -13.15 -0.16 -6.93
C GLU A 76 -13.98 0.85 -7.71
N ALA A 77 -14.44 1.93 -7.06
CA ALA A 77 -15.28 2.95 -7.70
C ALA A 77 -14.49 3.92 -8.59
N THR A 78 -13.24 4.24 -8.23
CA THR A 78 -12.44 5.28 -8.91
C THR A 78 -11.30 4.71 -9.75
N GLY A 79 -10.97 3.44 -9.57
CA GLY A 79 -9.94 2.73 -10.30
C GLY A 79 -8.51 3.12 -9.94
N LYS A 80 -8.29 3.90 -8.87
CA LYS A 80 -6.98 4.49 -8.56
C LYS A 80 -6.73 4.58 -7.06
N PHE A 81 -5.46 4.48 -6.67
CA PHE A 81 -5.02 4.71 -5.30
C PHE A 81 -3.55 5.12 -5.26
N ILE A 82 -3.11 5.62 -4.11
CA ILE A 82 -1.72 5.94 -3.84
C ILE A 82 -1.23 5.05 -2.70
N TRP A 83 -0.02 4.51 -2.83
CA TRP A 83 0.71 3.97 -1.70
C TRP A 83 1.74 4.99 -1.21
N ASN A 84 1.82 5.19 0.11
CA ASN A 84 2.79 6.05 0.77
C ASN A 84 3.70 5.20 1.65
N LEU A 85 5.00 5.46 1.62
CA LEU A 85 5.92 4.81 2.55
C LEU A 85 5.67 5.26 3.99
N ALA A 86 5.28 4.33 4.85
CA ALA A 86 5.16 4.57 6.29
C ALA A 86 6.55 4.63 6.94
N THR A 87 6.94 5.79 7.46
CA THR A 87 8.25 6.01 8.10
C THR A 87 8.13 6.14 9.62
N TYR A 88 9.25 6.03 10.33
CA TYR A 88 9.30 6.16 11.79
C TYR A 88 8.90 7.55 12.29
N GLU A 89 9.21 8.60 11.52
CA GLU A 89 8.81 9.98 11.79
C GLU A 89 7.27 10.13 11.77
N LEU A 90 6.60 9.41 10.86
CA LEU A 90 5.16 9.49 10.64
C LEU A 90 4.34 8.42 11.40
N ARG A 91 4.97 7.65 12.30
CA ARG A 91 4.36 6.47 12.94
C ARG A 91 3.07 6.79 13.72
N GLU A 92 2.99 7.96 14.34
CA GLU A 92 1.81 8.35 15.12
C GLU A 92 0.63 8.64 14.19
N GLN A 93 0.89 9.31 13.07
CA GLN A 93 -0.10 9.60 12.03
C GLN A 93 -0.58 8.33 11.33
N VAL A 94 0.34 7.40 11.06
CA VAL A 94 0.00 6.05 10.60
C VAL A 94 -0.95 5.35 11.59
N ASN A 95 -0.70 5.46 12.89
CA ASN A 95 -1.57 4.87 13.91
C ASN A 95 -2.93 5.59 14.00
N ILE A 96 -2.96 6.93 13.96
CA ILE A 96 -4.20 7.72 13.99
C ILE A 96 -5.09 7.40 12.79
N SER A 97 -4.51 7.24 11.60
CA SER A 97 -5.24 6.92 10.37
C SER A 97 -5.72 5.45 10.32
N ALA A 98 -5.45 4.63 11.35
CA ALA A 98 -5.94 3.25 11.45
C ALA A 98 -7.29 3.14 12.17
N VAL A 99 -7.76 4.23 12.80
CA VAL A 99 -9.03 4.25 13.54
C VAL A 99 -10.19 4.01 12.59
N GLN A 100 -11.14 3.17 13.00
CA GLN A 100 -12.35 2.93 12.22
C GLN A 100 -13.30 4.12 12.38
N GLU A 101 -13.46 4.88 11.31
CA GLU A 101 -14.35 6.03 11.24
C GLU A 101 -15.62 5.73 10.45
N ALA A 102 -16.55 6.69 10.49
CA ALA A 102 -17.69 6.71 9.57
C ALA A 102 -17.21 7.03 8.14
N TYR A 103 -17.94 6.52 7.14
CA TYR A 103 -17.64 6.78 5.74
C TYR A 103 -17.63 8.28 5.44
N GLY A 104 -16.57 8.75 4.79
CA GLY A 104 -16.43 10.14 4.38
C GLY A 104 -15.73 11.04 5.41
N VAL A 105 -15.10 10.47 6.43
CA VAL A 105 -14.12 11.19 7.25
C VAL A 105 -12.78 11.25 6.52
N ASP A 106 -12.09 12.39 6.58
CA ASP A 106 -10.77 12.59 6.00
C ASP A 106 -9.68 12.33 7.04
N GLU A 107 -9.02 11.16 6.96
CA GLU A 107 -8.00 10.80 7.94
C GLU A 107 -6.71 11.62 7.82
N PHE A 108 -6.45 12.31 6.70
CA PHE A 108 -5.31 13.24 6.65
C PHE A 108 -5.53 14.40 7.63
N GLU A 109 -6.73 14.99 7.63
CA GLU A 109 -7.05 16.09 8.53
C GLU A 109 -6.99 15.63 9.99
N LYS A 110 -7.58 14.46 10.27
CA LYS A 110 -7.56 13.87 11.61
C LYS A 110 -6.15 13.57 12.12
N ALA A 111 -5.28 13.08 11.23
CA ALA A 111 -3.89 12.80 11.57
C ALA A 111 -2.97 14.05 11.51
N GLY A 112 -3.49 15.22 11.15
CA GLY A 112 -2.70 16.45 11.02
C GLY A 112 -1.64 16.38 9.92
N LEU A 113 -1.95 15.68 8.82
CA LEU A 113 -1.05 15.47 7.69
C LEU A 113 -1.28 16.52 6.59
N GLU A 114 -0.18 16.96 5.98
CA GLU A 114 -0.25 17.81 4.79
C GLU A 114 -0.46 16.95 3.55
N LYS A 115 -1.42 17.36 2.72
CA LYS A 115 -1.74 16.70 1.45
C LYS A 115 -0.89 17.28 0.33
N GLU A 116 -0.37 16.42 -0.54
CA GLU A 116 0.25 16.79 -1.81
C GLU A 116 -0.52 16.12 -2.96
N GLY A 117 -0.89 16.85 -4.02
CA GLY A 117 -1.59 16.26 -5.16
C GLY A 117 -0.70 15.31 -5.97
N SER A 118 -1.24 14.15 -6.34
CA SER A 118 -0.62 13.23 -7.31
C SER A 118 -0.46 13.87 -8.70
N LYS A 119 0.30 13.24 -9.60
CA LYS A 119 0.55 13.75 -10.96
C LYS A 119 -0.27 13.05 -12.03
N LEU A 120 -0.58 11.77 -11.85
CA LEU A 120 -1.30 10.94 -12.83
C LEU A 120 -2.68 10.51 -12.30
N SER A 121 -2.81 10.37 -10.98
CA SER A 121 -3.94 9.71 -10.34
C SER A 121 -5.03 10.69 -9.94
N SER A 122 -5.89 11.03 -10.89
CA SER A 122 -7.07 11.89 -10.68
C SER A 122 -8.39 11.15 -10.82
N VAL A 123 -9.40 11.62 -10.09
CA VAL A 123 -10.77 11.14 -10.08
C VAL A 123 -11.69 12.23 -10.62
N ARG A 124 -12.68 11.85 -11.43
CA ARG A 124 -13.77 12.75 -11.82
C ARG A 124 -14.80 12.75 -10.71
N ILE A 125 -15.01 13.91 -10.10
CA ILE A 125 -15.98 14.06 -9.02
C ILE A 125 -17.28 14.66 -9.56
N ALA A 126 -18.40 14.21 -9.00
CA ALA A 126 -19.68 14.86 -9.24
C ALA A 126 -19.67 16.26 -8.59
N PRO A 127 -20.30 17.28 -9.20
CA PRO A 127 -20.42 18.60 -8.60
C PRO A 127 -21.05 18.51 -7.20
N ARG A 128 -20.50 19.23 -6.22
CA ARG A 128 -21.18 19.44 -4.94
C ARG A 128 -22.30 20.47 -5.14
N ASP A 129 -23.49 20.12 -4.65
CA ASP A 129 -24.71 20.93 -4.55
C ASP A 129 -25.32 21.43 -5.85
N GLY A 130 -26.35 20.73 -6.35
CA GLY A 130 -27.59 21.27 -6.97
C GLY A 130 -27.54 22.32 -8.07
N ALA A 131 -26.37 22.79 -8.47
CA ALA A 131 -26.17 23.79 -9.50
C ALA A 131 -26.35 23.09 -10.84
N GLU A 132 -27.12 23.73 -11.71
CA GLU A 132 -27.30 23.40 -13.12
C GLU A 132 -25.94 23.34 -13.85
N ALA A 133 -25.21 22.26 -13.64
CA ALA A 133 -23.95 21.96 -14.29
C ALA A 133 -24.09 20.61 -14.98
N ALA A 134 -25.11 20.50 -15.83
CA ALA A 134 -25.21 19.44 -16.82
C ALA A 134 -23.91 19.44 -17.65
N GLY A 135 -22.99 18.53 -17.32
CA GLY A 135 -21.78 18.25 -18.11
C GLY A 135 -20.43 18.73 -17.58
N LYS A 136 -20.31 19.32 -16.37
CA LYS A 136 -18.99 19.68 -15.81
C LYS A 136 -18.60 18.77 -14.65
N HIS A 137 -17.82 17.73 -14.92
CA HIS A 137 -17.11 17.00 -13.87
C HIS A 137 -15.87 17.79 -13.47
N GLU A 138 -15.65 17.97 -12.16
CA GLU A 138 -14.39 18.48 -11.65
C GLU A 138 -13.38 17.32 -11.58
N GLN A 139 -12.11 17.60 -11.88
CA GLN A 139 -11.03 16.62 -11.80
C GLN A 139 -10.22 16.90 -10.55
N MET A 140 -10.17 15.94 -9.63
CA MET A 140 -9.43 16.05 -8.38
C MET A 140 -8.32 15.01 -8.33
N PHE A 141 -7.10 15.42 -8.00
CA PHE A 141 -5.97 14.52 -7.83
C PHE A 141 -6.00 13.87 -6.46
N ILE A 142 -5.76 12.56 -6.40
CA ILE A 142 -5.72 11.81 -5.13
C ILE A 142 -4.58 12.36 -4.27
N PRO A 143 -4.84 12.74 -3.00
CA PRO A 143 -3.81 13.27 -2.13
C PRO A 143 -2.81 12.19 -1.73
N MET A 144 -1.54 12.55 -1.76
CA MET A 144 -0.40 11.82 -1.22
C MET A 144 -0.01 12.45 0.13
N VAL A 145 0.64 11.68 0.99
CA VAL A 145 1.22 12.22 2.24
C VAL A 145 2.48 12.99 1.88
N LYS A 146 2.45 14.32 1.96
CA LYS A 146 3.56 15.18 1.50
C LYS A 146 4.90 14.76 2.09
N GLN A 147 4.94 14.51 3.39
CA GLN A 147 6.14 14.13 4.15
C GLN A 147 6.66 12.71 3.83
N SER A 148 5.87 11.84 3.18
CA SER A 148 6.33 10.51 2.77
C SER A 148 7.41 10.65 1.68
N PRO A 149 8.61 10.08 1.87
CA PRO A 149 9.71 10.24 0.92
C PRO A 149 9.58 9.36 -0.33
N VAL A 150 8.72 8.33 -0.29
CA VAL A 150 8.43 7.48 -1.45
C VAL A 150 6.92 7.29 -1.57
N LYS A 151 6.39 7.46 -2.78
CA LYS A 151 4.97 7.21 -3.09
C LYS A 151 4.83 6.46 -4.41
N PHE A 152 3.82 5.60 -4.51
CA PHE A 152 3.42 4.98 -5.78
C PHE A 152 2.04 5.46 -6.17
N GLU A 153 1.91 5.89 -7.42
CA GLU A 153 0.63 6.09 -8.07
C GLU A 153 0.18 4.78 -8.70
N CYS A 154 -1.02 4.31 -8.35
CA CYS A 154 -1.49 2.99 -8.73
C CYS A 154 -2.83 3.04 -9.47
N GLU A 155 -2.92 2.28 -10.55
CA GLU A 155 -4.18 1.93 -11.21
C GLU A 155 -4.69 0.60 -10.70
N TYR A 156 -5.97 0.54 -10.37
CA TYR A 156 -6.65 -0.68 -9.95
C TYR A 156 -6.60 -1.73 -11.07
N HIS A 157 -6.23 -2.96 -10.70
CA HIS A 157 -6.24 -4.09 -11.60
C HIS A 157 -7.40 -5.04 -11.28
N SER A 158 -7.46 -5.55 -10.04
CA SER A 158 -8.50 -6.49 -9.61
C SER A 158 -8.60 -6.61 -8.10
N THR A 159 -9.75 -7.09 -7.61
CA THR A 159 -9.96 -7.51 -6.22
C THR A 159 -10.26 -9.01 -6.20
N LEU A 160 -9.47 -9.77 -5.44
CA LEU A 160 -9.79 -11.15 -5.07
C LEU A 160 -10.46 -11.15 -3.69
N ARG A 161 -11.66 -11.71 -3.60
CA ARG A 161 -12.44 -11.75 -2.35
C ARG A 161 -12.36 -13.14 -1.73
N LEU A 162 -11.70 -13.25 -0.59
CA LEU A 162 -11.53 -14.51 0.14
C LEU A 162 -12.60 -14.65 1.23
N PRO A 163 -13.21 -15.83 1.40
CA PRO A 163 -14.14 -16.07 2.49
C PRO A 163 -13.40 -16.02 3.83
N GLY A 164 -14.00 -15.37 4.81
CA GLY A 164 -13.57 -15.40 6.20
C GLY A 164 -14.69 -15.93 7.10
N ASN A 165 -14.31 -16.26 8.33
CA ASN A 165 -15.26 -16.63 9.37
C ASN A 165 -15.66 -15.38 10.19
N PRO A 166 -16.86 -15.34 10.77
CA PRO A 166 -17.24 -14.27 11.70
C PRO A 166 -16.19 -14.06 12.81
N PRO A 167 -15.98 -12.82 13.30
CA PRO A 167 -16.76 -11.61 12.97
C PRO A 167 -16.24 -10.85 11.75
N MET A 168 -15.03 -11.15 11.26
CA MET A 168 -14.39 -10.41 10.17
C MET A 168 -14.78 -11.08 8.85
N GLY A 169 -15.92 -10.68 8.29
CA GLY A 169 -16.61 -11.27 7.12
C GLY A 169 -15.71 -11.83 6.01
N SER A 170 -15.56 -11.12 4.89
CA SER A 170 -14.60 -11.49 3.83
C SER A 170 -13.34 -10.63 3.87
N VAL A 171 -12.29 -11.08 3.18
CA VAL A 171 -11.06 -10.32 2.98
C VAL A 171 -10.94 -9.93 1.51
N ASP A 172 -10.79 -8.64 1.25
CA ASP A 172 -10.57 -8.09 -0.08
C ASP A 172 -9.06 -7.94 -0.34
N VAL A 173 -8.52 -8.71 -1.27
CA VAL A 173 -7.14 -8.59 -1.74
C VAL A 173 -7.13 -7.75 -3.00
N VAL A 174 -6.75 -6.49 -2.86
CA VAL A 174 -6.71 -5.51 -3.96
C VAL A 174 -5.34 -5.52 -4.61
N ILE A 175 -5.31 -5.62 -5.93
CA ILE A 175 -4.11 -5.56 -6.76
C ILE A 175 -4.13 -4.27 -7.58
N GLY A 176 -3.00 -3.56 -7.61
CA GLY A 176 -2.83 -2.36 -8.43
C GLY A 176 -1.52 -2.34 -9.19
N LYS A 177 -1.57 -1.86 -10.44
CA LYS A 177 -0.41 -1.59 -11.29
C LYS A 177 0.19 -0.25 -10.87
N VAL A 178 1.49 -0.22 -10.61
CA VAL A 178 2.20 1.04 -10.36
C VAL A 178 2.42 1.75 -11.70
N VAL A 179 1.91 2.97 -11.82
CA VAL A 179 2.01 3.81 -13.03
C VAL A 179 2.87 5.05 -12.84
N GLY A 180 3.19 5.39 -11.59
CA GLY A 180 4.10 6.48 -11.25
C GLY A 180 4.81 6.21 -9.92
N VAL A 181 6.04 6.68 -9.81
CA VAL A 181 6.86 6.54 -8.60
C VAL A 181 7.42 7.92 -8.26
N HIS A 182 7.21 8.35 -7.01
CA HIS A 182 7.75 9.57 -6.45
C HIS A 182 8.84 9.19 -5.46
N ILE A 183 10.03 9.76 -5.59
CA ILE A 183 11.14 9.57 -4.66
C ILE A 183 11.70 10.95 -4.31
N ASP A 184 11.76 11.25 -3.03
CA ASP A 184 12.41 12.44 -2.50
C ASP A 184 13.95 12.26 -2.56
N GLU A 185 14.64 13.20 -3.18
CA GLU A 185 16.11 13.13 -3.34
C GLU A 185 16.84 13.03 -2.00
N ARG A 186 16.25 13.51 -0.90
CA ARG A 186 16.89 13.46 0.43
C ARG A 186 17.16 12.04 0.91
N VAL A 187 16.43 11.05 0.41
CA VAL A 187 16.61 9.64 0.79
C VAL A 187 17.49 8.87 -0.21
N LEU A 188 18.09 9.55 -1.17
CA LEU A 188 19.05 8.94 -2.08
C LEU A 188 20.47 8.98 -1.52
N THR A 189 21.24 7.93 -1.82
CA THR A 189 22.70 7.86 -1.65
C THR A 189 23.24 7.13 -2.87
N ASP A 190 24.19 7.74 -3.59
CA ASP A 190 24.83 7.17 -4.79
C ASP A 190 23.84 6.64 -5.86
N GLY A 191 22.76 7.39 -6.08
CA GLY A 191 21.74 7.05 -7.08
C GLY A 191 20.81 5.90 -6.68
N LYS A 192 20.84 5.44 -5.43
CA LYS A 192 19.96 4.41 -4.88
C LYS A 192 19.13 4.97 -3.73
N ILE A 193 17.95 4.39 -3.50
CA ILE A 193 17.22 4.63 -2.25
C ILE A 193 18.06 4.06 -1.10
N ASP A 194 18.49 4.94 -0.19
CA ASP A 194 19.10 4.55 1.07
C ASP A 194 17.99 4.27 2.09
N VAL A 195 17.67 2.99 2.26
CA VAL A 195 16.59 2.53 3.15
C VAL A 195 16.79 3.03 4.59
N ARG A 196 18.03 3.26 5.03
CA ARG A 196 18.30 3.78 6.38
C ARG A 196 17.88 5.25 6.52
N LYS A 197 17.92 6.02 5.43
CA LYS A 197 17.41 7.41 5.39
C LYS A 197 15.88 7.46 5.33
N THR A 198 15.22 6.44 4.78
CA THR A 198 13.75 6.38 4.76
C THR A 198 13.16 5.93 6.10
N GLN A 199 13.91 5.14 6.89
CA GLN A 199 13.48 4.58 8.19
C GLN A 199 12.05 4.01 8.16
N PRO A 200 11.76 3.06 7.24
CA PRO A 200 10.42 2.53 7.09
C PRO A 200 10.03 1.75 8.34
N ILE A 201 8.78 1.91 8.78
CA ILE A 201 8.20 1.08 9.82
C ILE A 201 7.50 -0.14 9.20
N ALA A 202 7.54 -1.23 9.94
CA ALA A 202 6.91 -2.48 9.57
C ALA A 202 6.10 -3.03 10.74
N ARG A 203 5.00 -3.72 10.44
CA ARG A 203 4.18 -4.36 11.47
C ARG A 203 4.71 -5.75 11.78
N CYS A 204 4.84 -6.07 13.06
CA CYS A 204 5.28 -7.38 13.53
C CYS A 204 4.09 -8.22 14.05
N GLY A 205 4.32 -9.00 15.10
CA GLY A 205 3.27 -9.65 15.87
C GLY A 205 2.49 -8.64 16.71
N TYR A 206 1.28 -9.02 17.14
CA TYR A 206 0.55 -8.27 18.17
C TYR A 206 0.42 -6.77 17.83
N TYR A 207 0.82 -5.89 18.74
CA TYR A 207 0.91 -4.43 18.56
C TYR A 207 2.33 -3.93 18.30
N GLU A 208 3.26 -4.83 17.98
CA GLU A 208 4.67 -4.50 17.81
C GLU A 208 4.94 -3.93 16.42
N TYR A 209 5.86 -2.97 16.37
CA TYR A 209 6.39 -2.39 15.16
C TYR A 209 7.91 -2.46 15.18
N ALA A 210 8.49 -2.68 14.01
CA ALA A 210 9.93 -2.54 13.78
C ALA A 210 10.21 -1.31 12.91
N VAL A 211 11.43 -0.80 13.00
CA VAL A 211 11.96 0.24 12.11
C VAL A 211 13.24 -0.26 11.46
N VAL A 212 13.36 -0.12 10.14
CA VAL A 212 14.59 -0.51 9.44
C VAL A 212 15.62 0.61 9.55
N ARG A 213 16.56 0.46 10.50
CA ARG A 213 17.70 1.37 10.69
C ARG A 213 19.02 0.80 10.20
N GLU A 214 19.08 -0.52 10.08
CA GLU A 214 20.27 -1.26 9.72
C GLU A 214 19.97 -2.16 8.53
N VAL A 215 20.94 -2.27 7.63
CA VAL A 215 20.90 -3.14 6.47
C VAL A 215 22.26 -3.80 6.31
N PHE A 216 22.27 -5.01 5.77
CA PHE A 216 23.48 -5.71 5.36
C PHE A 216 23.28 -6.24 3.94
N GLU A 217 24.36 -6.39 3.19
CA GLU A 217 24.31 -6.87 1.82
C GLU A 217 24.49 -8.39 1.79
N MET A 218 23.62 -9.08 1.07
CA MET A 218 23.77 -10.49 0.74
C MET A 218 23.52 -10.67 -0.75
N ARG A 219 24.54 -11.14 -1.48
CA ARG A 219 24.42 -11.48 -2.90
C ARG A 219 24.17 -12.96 -3.04
N ILE A 220 23.26 -13.33 -3.95
CA ILE A 220 23.05 -14.73 -4.30
C ILE A 220 24.32 -15.23 -5.02
N PRO A 221 24.91 -16.37 -4.59
CA PRO A 221 26.04 -16.97 -5.30
C PRO A 221 25.63 -17.47 -6.70
N GLY A 222 26.38 -17.10 -7.75
CA GLY A 222 26.15 -17.55 -9.13
C GLY A 222 26.31 -16.42 -10.17
N GLU A 223 26.39 -16.77 -11.46
CA GLU A 223 26.66 -15.83 -12.58
C GLU A 223 25.51 -15.70 -13.61
N ASP A 224 24.31 -16.19 -13.31
CA ASP A 224 23.19 -16.03 -14.25
C ASP A 224 22.67 -14.58 -14.24
N LYS A 225 23.06 -13.83 -15.26
CA LYS A 225 22.71 -12.41 -15.44
C LYS A 225 21.21 -12.17 -15.54
N ALA A 226 20.43 -13.12 -16.08
CA ALA A 226 18.98 -12.97 -16.19
C ALA A 226 18.31 -13.11 -14.82
N ILE A 227 18.78 -14.06 -14.01
CA ILE A 227 18.34 -14.22 -12.61
C ILE A 227 18.69 -12.97 -11.79
N MET A 228 19.90 -12.43 -11.96
CA MET A 228 20.33 -11.23 -11.24
C MET A 228 19.54 -9.98 -11.64
N ALA A 229 19.22 -9.79 -12.93
CA ALA A 229 18.39 -8.68 -13.39
C ALA A 229 16.97 -8.69 -12.80
N GLY A 230 16.36 -9.89 -12.69
CA GLY A 230 15.05 -10.05 -12.06
C GLY A 230 15.08 -9.79 -10.55
N LEU A 231 16.14 -10.21 -9.86
CA LEU A 231 16.33 -9.96 -8.43
C LEU A 231 16.52 -8.48 -8.09
N GLU A 232 17.18 -7.72 -8.96
CA GLU A 232 17.29 -6.27 -8.83
C GLU A 232 15.98 -5.53 -9.15
N GLY A 233 15.01 -6.21 -9.78
CA GLY A 233 13.74 -5.61 -10.20
C GLY A 233 13.88 -4.58 -11.31
N SER A 234 14.93 -4.68 -12.14
CA SER A 234 15.25 -3.65 -13.15
C SER A 234 14.51 -3.87 -14.47
N ALA A 235 13.44 -3.10 -14.70
CA ALA A 235 12.71 -3.12 -15.98
C ALA A 235 13.61 -2.73 -17.18
N ARG A 236 14.67 -1.93 -16.97
CA ARG A 236 15.62 -1.59 -18.03
C ARG A 236 16.47 -2.79 -18.44
N GLU A 237 16.98 -3.55 -17.48
CA GLU A 237 17.81 -4.72 -17.80
C GLU A 237 16.96 -5.85 -18.41
N ASN A 238 15.70 -6.02 -17.98
CA ASN A 238 14.75 -6.92 -18.64
C ASN A 238 14.60 -6.65 -20.14
N ARG A 239 14.38 -5.37 -20.52
CA ARG A 239 14.24 -5.01 -21.94
C ARG A 239 15.48 -5.33 -22.76
N LYS A 240 16.68 -5.10 -22.21
CA LYS A 240 17.94 -5.44 -22.89
C LYS A 240 18.12 -6.95 -23.12
N LEU A 241 17.59 -7.78 -22.21
CA LEU A 241 17.65 -9.24 -22.35
C LEU A 241 16.68 -9.75 -23.41
N ASP A 242 15.50 -9.12 -23.54
CA ASP A 242 14.52 -9.44 -24.57
C ASP A 242 15.05 -9.10 -25.98
N ASP A 243 15.70 -7.94 -26.13
CA ASP A 243 16.31 -7.50 -27.39
C ASP A 243 17.54 -8.33 -27.83
N GLY A 244 18.11 -9.16 -26.94
CA GLY A 244 19.30 -9.97 -27.18
C GLY A 244 19.03 -11.46 -27.48
N GLY A 245 17.77 -11.88 -27.50
CA GLY A 245 17.35 -13.28 -27.70
C GLY A 245 16.98 -13.67 -29.12
N GLY A 246 17.22 -12.81 -30.11
CA GLY A 246 16.91 -13.04 -31.52
C GLY A 246 18.14 -13.15 -32.40
N GLU A 247 18.81 -14.30 -32.40
CA GLU A 247 19.56 -14.84 -33.55
C GLU A 247 19.04 -16.23 -33.90
#